data_AF-A0A7L3BCD6-F1
#
_entry.id   AF-A0A7L3BCD6-F1
#
_cell.length_a   1.000
_cell.length_b   1.000
_cell.length_c   1.000
_cell.angle_alpha   90.00
_cell.angle_beta   90.00
_cell.angle_gamma   90.00
#
_symmetry.space_group_name_H-M   'P 1'
#
loop_
_entity.id
_entity.type
_entity.pdbx_description
1 polymer ?
#
loop_
_entity_poly.entity_id
_entity_poly.type
_entity_poly.pdbx_seq_one_letter_code
_entity_poly.pdbx_strand_id
1 'polypeptide(L)'
;SGDLEVTVDFLTEVDKLVQLIECPIFTYLRLQLLDVKNNPYLIKALYGLLMLLPQSSAFQLLSHRLQCVPNPELMQTADSTKASAGFKRTTASNIDYTELLQHFEKVQNKHLEARHQRAGRAEQLERRVVL
;
A
#
# COMPACT_ATOMS: atom_id res chain seq x y z
N SER A 1 4.30 14.84 7.66
CA SER A 1 2.95 15.32 7.30
C SER A 1 2.51 14.61 6.05
N GLY A 2 1.94 13.42 6.20
CA GLY A 2 1.27 12.69 5.13
C GLY A 2 -0.14 12.40 5.62
N ASP A 3 -0.87 13.46 5.95
CA ASP A 3 -2.28 13.35 6.26
C ASP A 3 -2.98 13.25 4.90
N LEU A 4 -3.12 12.03 4.38
CA LEU A 4 -3.98 11.80 3.22
C LEU A 4 -5.40 11.97 3.76
N GLU A 5 -5.95 13.17 3.62
CA GLU A 5 -7.34 13.43 3.95
C GLU A 5 -8.21 12.57 3.03
N VAL A 6 -8.78 11.50 3.58
CA VAL A 6 -9.71 10.64 2.85
C VAL A 6 -11.04 11.35 2.78
N THR A 7 -11.24 12.12 1.72
CA THR A 7 -12.49 12.84 1.45
C THR A 7 -13.48 11.98 0.66
N VAL A 8 -14.76 12.34 0.71
CA VAL A 8 -15.80 11.69 -0.09
C VAL A 8 -15.51 11.83 -1.60
N ASP A 9 -14.99 12.97 -2.03
CA ASP A 9 -14.62 13.20 -3.43
C ASP A 9 -13.49 12.26 -3.88
N PHE A 10 -12.47 12.06 -3.04
CA PHE A 10 -11.41 11.10 -3.31
C PHE A 10 -11.97 9.68 -3.46
N LEU A 11 -12.80 9.23 -2.52
CA LEU A 11 -13.43 7.91 -2.58
C LEU A 11 -14.31 7.74 -3.83
N THR A 12 -14.98 8.81 -4.26
CA THR A 12 -15.77 8.82 -5.49
C THR A 12 -14.89 8.67 -6.73
N GLU A 13 -13.72 9.29 -6.77
CA GLU A 13 -12.76 9.12 -7.87
C GLU A 13 -12.16 7.70 -7.87
N VAL A 14 -11.89 7.11 -6.71
CA VAL A 14 -11.45 5.71 -6.62
C VAL A 14 -12.56 4.75 -7.13
N ASP A 15 -13.82 5.00 -6.78
CA ASP A 15 -14.96 4.23 -7.30
C ASP A 15 -15.03 4.29 -8.84
N LYS A 16 -14.95 5.50 -9.42
CA LYS A 16 -14.92 5.67 -10.89
C LYS A 16 -13.75 4.92 -11.52
N LEU A 17 -12.56 4.97 -10.90
CA LEU A 17 -11.39 4.23 -11.39
C LEU A 17 -11.64 2.71 -11.41
N VAL A 18 -12.27 2.17 -10.37
CA VAL A 18 -12.65 0.74 -10.32
C VAL A 18 -13.63 0.38 -11.43
N GLN A 19 -14.64 1.22 -11.65
CA GLN A 19 -15.59 1.02 -12.75
C GLN A 19 -14.89 1.07 -14.12
N LEU A 20 -13.91 1.96 -14.29
CA LEU A 20 -13.08 2.02 -15.49
C LEU A 20 -12.27 0.73 -15.68
N ILE A 21 -11.65 0.18 -14.64
CA ILE A 21 -10.89 -1.09 -14.72
C ILE A 21 -11.75 -2.24 -15.27
N GLU A 22 -13.07 -2.22 -15.00
CA GLU A 22 -13.99 -3.22 -15.51
C GLU A 22 -14.51 -2.96 -16.92
N CYS A 23 -14.28 -1.76 -17.45
CA CYS A 23 -14.67 -1.42 -18.81
C CYS A 23 -13.88 -2.25 -19.86
N PRO A 24 -14.47 -2.52 -21.05
CA PRO A 24 -13.83 -3.33 -22.09
C PRO A 24 -12.45 -2.84 -22.52
N ILE A 25 -12.20 -1.53 -22.45
CA ILE A 25 -10.90 -0.93 -22.78
C ILE A 25 -9.74 -1.44 -21.90
N PHE A 26 -10.03 -1.90 -20.68
CA PHE A 26 -9.06 -2.48 -19.74
C PHE A 26 -9.03 -4.01 -19.73
N THR A 27 -9.60 -4.67 -20.75
CA THR A 27 -9.57 -6.15 -20.86
C THR A 27 -8.15 -6.71 -20.77
N TYR A 28 -7.18 -6.05 -21.40
CA TYR A 28 -5.79 -6.51 -21.35
C TYR A 28 -5.20 -6.42 -19.93
N LEU A 29 -5.45 -5.33 -19.21
CA LEU A 29 -5.03 -5.18 -17.81
C LEU A 29 -5.63 -6.28 -16.94
N ARG A 30 -6.92 -6.61 -17.12
CA ARG A 30 -7.57 -7.70 -16.39
C ARG A 30 -6.98 -9.07 -16.73
N LEU A 31 -6.57 -9.31 -17.97
CA LEU A 31 -5.85 -10.54 -18.35
C LEU A 31 -4.46 -10.60 -17.72
N GLN A 32 -3.74 -9.47 -17.60
CA GLN A 32 -2.44 -9.41 -16.92
C GLN A 32 -2.52 -9.80 -15.43
N LEU A 33 -3.69 -9.65 -14.79
CA LEU A 33 -3.89 -10.12 -13.42
C LEU A 33 -3.76 -11.64 -13.28
N LEU A 34 -4.00 -12.40 -14.34
CA LEU A 34 -3.81 -13.86 -14.33
C LEU A 34 -2.33 -14.26 -14.32
N ASP A 35 -1.45 -13.37 -14.79
CA ASP A 35 0.00 -13.56 -14.79
C ASP A 35 0.66 -12.90 -13.57
N VAL A 36 0.38 -13.49 -12.41
CA VAL A 36 0.80 -12.99 -11.09
C VAL A 36 2.32 -12.91 -10.96
N LYS A 37 3.05 -13.83 -11.59
CA LYS A 37 4.52 -13.89 -11.53
C LYS A 37 5.16 -12.66 -12.19
N ASN A 38 4.64 -12.25 -13.34
CA ASN A 38 5.18 -11.11 -14.09
C ASN A 38 4.55 -9.76 -13.68
N ASN A 39 3.35 -9.77 -13.07
CA ASN A 39 2.62 -8.54 -12.71
C ASN A 39 2.32 -8.39 -11.20
N PRO A 40 3.29 -8.60 -10.28
CA PRO A 40 3.01 -8.58 -8.84
C PRO A 40 2.60 -7.20 -8.32
N TYR A 41 3.12 -6.13 -8.91
CA TYR A 41 2.81 -4.75 -8.50
C TYR A 41 1.42 -4.31 -8.92
N LEU A 42 0.92 -4.82 -10.05
CA LEU A 42 -0.45 -4.55 -10.49
C LEU A 42 -1.44 -5.08 -9.46
N ILE A 43 -1.26 -6.31 -9.02
CA ILE A 43 -2.11 -6.95 -8.01
C ILE A 43 -2.01 -6.21 -6.68
N LYS A 44 -0.79 -5.87 -6.23
CA LYS A 44 -0.59 -5.07 -5.00
C LYS A 44 -1.28 -3.71 -5.08
N ALA A 45 -1.19 -3.03 -6.22
CA ALA A 45 -1.85 -1.75 -6.43
C ALA A 45 -3.38 -1.88 -6.35
N LEU A 46 -3.96 -2.92 -6.96
CA LEU A 46 -5.40 -3.17 -6.89
C LEU A 46 -5.86 -3.54 -5.46
N TYR A 47 -5.10 -4.34 -4.71
CA TYR A 47 -5.41 -4.56 -3.28
C TYR A 47 -5.26 -3.27 -2.46
N GLY A 48 -4.31 -2.41 -2.80
CA GLY A 48 -4.17 -1.08 -2.20
C GLY A 48 -5.41 -0.21 -2.45
N LEU A 49 -5.90 -0.17 -3.69
CA LEU A 49 -7.16 0.51 -4.02
C LEU A 49 -8.35 -0.11 -3.27
N LEU A 50 -8.41 -1.44 -3.18
CA LEU A 50 -9.45 -2.15 -2.43
C LEU A 50 -9.47 -1.74 -0.95
N MET A 51 -8.29 -1.57 -0.34
CA MET A 51 -8.16 -1.15 1.06
C MET A 51 -8.55 0.31 1.32
N LEU A 52 -8.65 1.15 0.29
CA LEU A 52 -9.11 2.54 0.41
C LEU A 52 -10.63 2.66 0.32
N LEU A 53 -11.30 1.68 -0.31
CA LEU A 53 -12.74 1.75 -0.56
C LEU A 53 -13.55 1.40 0.70
N PRO A 54 -14.66 2.11 0.98
CA PRO A 54 -15.68 1.60 1.90
C PRO A 54 -16.32 0.33 1.32
N GLN A 55 -17.17 -0.37 2.08
CA GLN A 55 -17.92 -1.55 1.61
C GLN A 55 -19.02 -1.18 0.59
N SER A 56 -18.63 -0.56 -0.52
CA SER A 56 -19.46 -0.11 -1.63
C SER A 56 -19.55 -1.17 -2.74
N SER A 57 -20.30 -0.85 -3.79
CA SER A 57 -20.35 -1.66 -5.02
C SER A 57 -18.97 -1.79 -5.69
N ALA A 58 -18.17 -0.73 -5.75
CA ALA A 58 -16.80 -0.80 -6.26
C ALA A 58 -15.92 -1.75 -5.45
N PHE A 59 -16.04 -1.75 -4.12
CA PHE A 59 -15.31 -2.71 -3.30
C PHE A 59 -15.70 -4.15 -3.65
N GLN A 60 -16.99 -4.45 -3.76
CA GLN A 60 -17.46 -5.78 -4.12
C GLN A 60 -16.99 -6.20 -5.51
N LEU A 61 -17.05 -5.28 -6.47
CA LEU A 61 -16.64 -5.49 -7.84
C LEU A 61 -15.14 -5.82 -7.95
N LEU A 62 -14.29 -4.99 -7.34
CA LEU A 62 -12.84 -5.20 -7.34
C LEU A 62 -12.44 -6.43 -6.53
N SER A 63 -13.09 -6.69 -5.38
CA SER A 63 -12.87 -7.90 -4.59
C SER A 63 -13.17 -9.16 -5.40
N HIS A 64 -14.31 -9.19 -6.10
CA HIS A 64 -14.68 -10.34 -6.93
C HIS A 64 -13.69 -10.55 -8.08
N ARG A 65 -13.24 -9.47 -8.73
CA ARG A 65 -12.18 -9.53 -9.74
C ARG A 65 -10.89 -10.13 -9.19
N LEU A 66 -10.47 -9.70 -8.00
CA LEU A 66 -9.25 -10.17 -7.35
C LEU A 66 -9.37 -11.62 -6.84
N GLN A 67 -10.57 -12.10 -6.51
CA GLN A 67 -10.81 -13.50 -6.17
C GLN A 67 -10.61 -14.45 -7.35
N CYS A 68 -10.75 -13.96 -8.60
CA CYS A 68 -10.44 -14.74 -9.79
C CYS A 68 -8.93 -14.84 -10.08
N VAL A 69 -8.08 -14.12 -9.34
CA VAL A 69 -6.63 -14.14 -9.53
C VAL A 69 -6.05 -15.42 -8.91
N PRO A 70 -5.23 -16.20 -9.65
CA PRO A 70 -4.62 -17.41 -9.12
C PRO A 70 -3.77 -17.10 -7.87
N ASN A 71 -3.84 -17.96 -6.85
CA ASN A 71 -2.96 -17.80 -5.69
C ASN A 71 -1.50 -18.03 -6.14
N PRO A 72 -0.59 -17.05 -6.00
CA PRO A 72 0.80 -17.19 -6.41
C PRO A 72 1.52 -18.36 -5.73
N GLU A 73 1.15 -18.70 -4.50
CA GLU A 73 1.73 -19.82 -3.76
C GLU A 73 1.36 -21.17 -4.39
N LEU A 74 0.17 -21.28 -4.98
CA LEU A 74 -0.25 -22.48 -5.70
C LEU A 74 0.41 -22.59 -7.08
N MET A 75 0.89 -21.48 -7.67
CA MET A 75 1.56 -21.48 -8.98
C MET A 75 3.07 -21.78 -8.92
N GLN A 76 3.68 -21.84 -7.72
CA GLN A 76 5.09 -22.18 -7.54
C GLN A 76 5.37 -23.70 -7.65
N THR A 77 4.33 -24.52 -7.55
CA THR A 77 4.47 -25.99 -7.54
C THR A 77 4.70 -26.60 -8.93
N ALA A 78 4.41 -25.87 -10.02
CA ALA A 78 4.50 -26.40 -11.38
C ALA A 78 5.93 -26.37 -11.98
N ASP A 79 6.82 -25.49 -11.53
CA ASP A 79 8.17 -25.30 -12.12
C ASP A 79 9.30 -25.99 -11.33
N SER A 80 8.99 -26.61 -10.19
CA SER A 80 10.02 -27.14 -9.27
C SER A 80 10.20 -28.65 -9.38
N THR A 81 10.59 -29.16 -10.56
CA THR A 81 11.07 -30.56 -10.68
C THR A 81 12.59 -30.71 -10.75
N LYS A 82 13.39 -29.62 -10.69
CA LYS A 82 14.86 -29.73 -10.61
C LYS A 82 15.50 -28.63 -9.77
N ALA A 83 15.39 -28.73 -8.44
CA ALA A 83 16.40 -28.23 -7.51
C ALA A 83 16.19 -28.87 -6.12
N SER A 84 16.94 -29.93 -5.86
CA SER A 84 17.17 -30.47 -4.53
C SER A 84 17.90 -29.48 -3.62
N ALA A 85 17.69 -29.65 -2.31
CA ALA A 85 18.45 -29.12 -1.18
C ALA A 85 17.97 -27.78 -0.56
N GLY A 86 17.12 -27.93 0.46
CA GLY A 86 17.32 -27.20 1.72
C GLY A 86 16.88 -25.73 1.78
N PHE A 87 15.65 -25.41 1.38
CA PHE A 87 15.05 -24.17 1.89
C PHE A 87 14.42 -24.45 3.25
N LYS A 88 15.22 -24.32 4.32
CA LYS A 88 14.67 -24.03 5.64
C LYS A 88 13.79 -22.80 5.46
N ARG A 89 12.47 -22.97 5.56
CA ARG A 89 11.57 -21.86 5.85
C ARG A 89 12.11 -21.20 7.11
N THR A 90 12.86 -20.11 6.97
CA THR A 90 12.93 -19.09 8.00
C THR A 90 11.53 -18.54 8.07
N THR A 91 10.69 -19.22 8.85
CA THR A 91 9.49 -18.64 9.41
C THR A 91 9.85 -17.23 9.84
N ALA A 92 9.04 -16.25 9.46
CA ALA A 92 9.12 -14.87 9.91
C ALA A 92 8.79 -14.77 11.41
N SER A 93 9.39 -15.64 12.24
CA SER A 93 9.10 -15.84 13.64
C SER A 93 9.97 -15.00 14.56
N ASN A 94 10.75 -14.05 14.03
CA ASN A 94 11.58 -13.18 14.86
C ASN A 94 11.65 -11.75 14.34
N ILE A 95 10.51 -11.19 13.91
CA ILE A 95 10.39 -9.74 13.75
C ILE A 95 10.03 -9.19 15.13
N ASP A 96 10.96 -8.48 15.77
CA ASP A 96 10.70 -7.80 17.04
C ASP A 96 9.95 -6.49 16.78
N TYR A 97 8.63 -6.58 16.83
CA TYR A 97 7.75 -5.43 16.67
C TYR A 97 7.93 -4.39 17.79
N THR A 98 8.48 -4.77 18.94
CA THR A 98 8.75 -3.86 20.06
C THR A 98 9.88 -2.90 19.71
N GLU A 99 10.98 -3.44 19.17
CA GLU A 99 12.11 -2.65 18.71
C GLU A 99 11.70 -1.72 17.55
N LEU A 100 10.90 -2.24 16.61
CA LEU A 100 10.45 -1.46 15.46
C LEU A 100 9.50 -0.32 15.85
N LEU A 101 8.61 -0.55 16.82
CA LEU A 101 7.71 0.47 17.35
C LEU A 101 8.49 1.56 18.10
N GLN A 102 9.46 1.18 18.93
CA GLN A 102 10.33 2.14 19.62
C GLN A 102 11.14 2.99 18.62
N HIS A 103 11.65 2.36 17.56
CA HIS A 103 12.35 3.09 16.50
C HIS A 103 11.41 4.07 15.78
N PHE A 104 10.18 3.65 15.49
CA PHE A 104 9.16 4.51 14.87
C PHE A 104 8.84 5.73 15.75
N GLU A 105 8.54 5.54 17.03
CA GLU A 105 8.24 6.62 17.97
C GLU A 105 9.40 7.61 18.10
N LYS A 106 10.64 7.11 18.18
CA LYS A 106 11.84 7.96 18.24
C LYS A 106 11.98 8.83 16.99
N VAL A 107 11.74 8.28 15.81
CA VAL A 107 11.82 9.02 14.54
C VAL A 107 10.71 10.08 14.44
N GLN A 108 9.50 9.76 14.90
CA GLN A 108 8.37 10.70 14.94
C GLN A 108 8.64 11.86 15.91
N ASN A 109 9.11 11.58 17.13
CA ASN A 109 9.46 12.60 18.11
C ASN A 109 10.55 13.53 17.60
N LYS A 110 11.60 12.98 16.98
CA LYS A 110 12.67 13.79 16.36
C LYS A 110 12.14 14.71 15.26
N HIS A 111 11.19 14.25 14.46
CA HIS A 111 10.55 15.08 13.43
C HIS A 111 9.67 16.18 14.04
N LEU A 112 8.94 15.86 15.11
CA LEU A 112 8.11 16.80 15.84
C LEU A 112 8.97 17.92 16.46
N GLU A 113 10.07 17.56 17.13
CA GLU A 113 11.02 18.50 17.71
C GLU A 113 11.65 19.41 16.63
N ALA A 114 12.07 18.84 15.50
CA ALA A 114 12.61 19.62 14.39
C ALA A 114 11.58 20.61 13.82
N ARG A 115 10.29 20.23 13.80
CA ARG A 115 9.20 21.11 13.36
C ARG A 115 8.95 22.23 14.37
N HIS A 116 8.95 21.92 15.67
CA HIS A 116 8.83 22.95 16.73
C HIS A 116 10.00 23.92 16.76
N GLN A 117 11.23 23.44 16.55
CA GLN A 117 12.41 24.32 16.46
C GLN A 117 12.35 25.24 15.24
N ARG A 118 11.79 24.78 14.11
CA ARG A 118 11.57 25.62 12.93
C ARG A 118 10.47 26.66 13.15
N ALA A 119 9.38 26.28 13.82
CA ALA A 119 8.30 27.21 14.19
C ALA A 119 8.79 28.28 15.18
N GLY A 120 9.48 27.88 16.25
CA GLY A 120 10.04 28.81 17.23
C GLY A 120 11.13 29.72 16.67
N ARG A 121 11.92 29.26 15.68
CA ARG A 121 12.89 30.10 14.97
C ARG A 121 12.21 31.12 14.05
N ALA A 122 11.05 30.79 13.47
CA ALA A 122 10.25 31.74 12.70
C ALA A 122 9.65 32.83 13.60
N GLU A 123 9.08 32.46 14.74
CA GLU A 123 8.53 33.41 15.73
C GLU A 123 9.60 34.33 16.35
N GLN A 124 10.82 33.82 16.57
CA GLN A 124 11.96 34.65 17.02
C GLN A 124 12.45 35.61 15.94
N LEU A 125 12.37 35.24 14.66
CA LEU A 125 12.73 36.12 13.55
C LEU A 125 11.70 37.25 13.39
N GLU A 126 10.40 36.94 13.52
CA GLU A 126 9.33 37.94 13.49
C GLU A 126 9.44 38.96 14.63
N ARG A 127 9.74 38.53 15.86
CA ARG A 127 9.96 39.48 16.98
C ARG A 127 11.17 40.40 16.79
N ARG A 128 12.16 40.00 16.00
CA ARG A 128 13.34 40.82 15.68
C ARG A 128 13.12 41.81 14.54
N VAL A 129 12.03 41.68 13.77
CA VAL A 129 11.66 42.59 12.67
C VAL A 129 10.71 43.70 13.16
N VAL A 130 10.10 43.52 14.34
CA VAL A 130 9.13 44.46 14.94
C VAL A 130 9.76 45.42 15.97
N LEU A 131 11.10 45.41 16.10
CA LEU A 131 11.90 46.39 16.85
C LEU A 131 12.85 47.12 15.88
#